data_AF-A0A2N2EAV1-F1
#
_entry.id   AF-A0A2N2EAV1-F1
#
_cell.length_a   1.000
_cell.length_b   1.000
_cell.length_c   1.000
_cell.angle_alpha   90.00
_cell.angle_beta   90.00
_cell.angle_gamma   90.00
#
_symmetry.space_group_name_H-M   'P 1'
#
loop_
_entity.id
_entity.type
_entity.pdbx_description
1 polymer ?
#
loop_
_entity_poly.entity_id
_entity_poly.type
_entity_poly.pdbx_seq_one_letter_code
_entity_poly.pdbx_strand_id
1 'polypeptide(L)' 'ENSQKDKTSDVFPYLSRIEKSLKDQGFTARRADNADIKRLLGVYYEQNVTTEKFEDYDGERWVIIGD' A
#
# COMPACT_ATOMS: atom_id res chain seq x y z
N GLU A 1 7.89 18.79 19.46
CA GLU A 1 7.56 17.72 18.49
C GLU A 1 6.17 17.15 18.80
N ASN A 2 5.08 17.75 18.29
CA ASN A 2 3.74 17.18 18.49
C ASN A 2 2.69 17.73 17.48
N SER A 3 3.08 17.96 16.22
CA SER A 3 2.20 18.60 15.23
C SER A 3 1.81 17.72 14.04
N GLN A 4 2.21 16.44 14.02
CA GLN A 4 1.92 15.53 12.90
C GLN A 4 0.72 14.60 13.15
N LYS A 5 0.29 14.40 14.41
CA LYS A 5 -0.75 13.42 14.77
C LYS A 5 -2.17 13.81 14.35
N ASP A 6 -2.43 15.10 14.11
CA ASP A 6 -3.80 15.60 13.91
C ASP A 6 -4.28 15.57 12.45
N LYS A 7 -3.39 15.36 11.46
CA LYS A 7 -3.80 15.37 10.03
C LYS A 7 -4.12 14.00 9.45
N THR A 8 -3.61 12.92 10.05
CA THR A 8 -3.80 11.56 9.53
C THR A 8 -5.08 10.89 10.05
N SER A 9 -5.61 11.34 11.19
CA SER A 9 -6.80 10.75 11.81
C SER A 9 -8.07 10.94 10.97
N ASP A 10 -8.14 12.01 10.17
CA ASP A 10 -9.35 12.41 9.45
C ASP A 10 -9.40 11.98 7.98
N VAL A 11 -8.35 11.29 7.48
CA VAL A 11 -8.27 10.89 6.07
C VAL A 11 -9.09 9.63 5.80
N PHE A 12 -9.18 8.71 6.76
CA PHE A 12 -9.92 7.45 6.56
C PHE A 12 -11.43 7.64 6.32
N PRO A 13 -12.15 8.49 7.08
CA PRO A 13 -13.55 8.78 6.79
C PRO A 13 -13.75 9.37 5.39
N TYR A 14 -12.87 10.27 4.97
CA TYR A 14 -12.91 10.88 3.64
C TYR A 14 -12.71 9.87 2.51
N LEU A 15 -11.67 9.02 2.61
CA LEU A 15 -11.43 7.95 1.65
C LEU A 15 -12.58 6.95 1.56
N SER A 16 -13.24 6.68 2.69
CA SER A 16 -14.41 5.77 2.72
C SER A 16 -15.59 6.34 1.94
N ARG A 17 -15.79 7.67 1.96
CA ARG A 17 -16.81 8.34 1.13
C ARG A 17 -16.50 8.24 -0.35
N ILE A 18 -15.23 8.39 -0.74
CA ILE A 18 -14.79 8.23 -2.13
C ILE A 18 -15.02 6.79 -2.60
N GLU A 19 -14.59 5.80 -1.82
CA GLU A 19 -14.78 4.38 -2.14
C GLU A 19 -16.27 4.04 -2.34
N LYS A 20 -17.14 4.57 -1.47
CA LYS A 20 -18.59 4.43 -1.60
C LYS A 20 -19.10 5.06 -2.90
N SER A 21 -18.71 6.30 -3.20
CA SER A 21 -19.16 7.00 -4.41
C SER A 21 -18.75 6.27 -5.70
N LEU A 22 -17.57 5.65 -5.73
CA LEU A 22 -17.13 4.81 -6.84
C LEU A 22 -17.99 3.55 -6.98
N LYS A 23 -18.28 2.87 -5.86
CA LYS A 23 -19.13 1.67 -5.83
C LYS A 23 -20.57 1.96 -6.25
N ASP A 24 -21.13 3.08 -5.81
CA ASP A 24 -22.48 3.52 -6.17
C ASP A 24 -22.61 3.80 -7.68
N GLN A 25 -21.51 4.13 -8.36
CA GLN A 25 -21.43 4.30 -9.82
C GLN A 25 -21.16 2.99 -10.58
N GLY A 26 -21.08 1.85 -9.89
CA GLY A 26 -20.81 0.55 -10.50
C GLY A 26 -19.31 0.23 -10.68
N PHE A 27 -18.40 1.06 -10.17
CA PHE A 27 -16.97 0.73 -10.17
C PHE A 27 -16.62 -0.21 -9.03
N THR A 28 -15.65 -1.10 -9.29
CA THR A 28 -15.02 -1.88 -8.21
C THR A 28 -13.85 -1.08 -7.66
N ALA A 29 -13.95 -0.65 -6.41
CA ALA A 29 -12.90 0.08 -5.71
C ALA A 29 -12.55 -0.62 -4.38
N ARG A 30 -11.26 -0.63 -4.03
CA ARG A 30 -10.74 -1.06 -2.73
C ARG A 30 -9.53 -0.21 -2.37
N ARG A 31 -9.22 -0.11 -1.08
CA ARG A 31 -7.95 0.46 -0.63
C ARG A 31 -6.78 -0.42 -1.07
N ALA A 32 -5.70 0.23 -1.49
CA ALA A 32 -4.43 -0.44 -1.77
C ALA A 32 -3.87 -1.04 -0.47
N ASP A 33 -3.46 -2.29 -0.54
CA ASP A 33 -2.74 -2.93 0.56
C ASP A 33 -1.24 -2.63 0.47
N ASN A 34 -0.46 -3.17 1.41
CA ASN A 34 0.98 -2.95 1.45
C ASN A 34 1.67 -3.44 0.15
N ALA A 35 1.25 -4.59 -0.39
CA ALA A 35 1.83 -5.15 -1.61
C ALA A 35 1.53 -4.26 -2.82
N ASP A 36 0.32 -3.71 -2.92
CA ASP A 36 -0.04 -2.74 -3.95
C ASP A 36 0.81 -1.47 -3.88
N ILE A 37 1.05 -0.95 -2.67
CA ILE A 37 1.89 0.23 -2.45
C ILE A 37 3.33 -0.05 -2.88
N LYS A 38 3.89 -1.20 -2.48
CA LYS A 38 5.24 -1.61 -2.89
C LYS A 38 5.39 -1.77 -4.39
N ARG A 39 4.38 -2.34 -5.07
CA ARG A 39 4.38 -2.42 -6.54
C ARG A 39 4.39 -1.04 -7.19
N LEU A 40 3.58 -0.11 -6.69
CA LEU A 40 3.54 1.27 -7.18
C LEU A 40 4.90 1.95 -6.99
N LEU A 41 5.54 1.78 -5.83
CA LEU A 41 6.88 2.29 -5.55
C LEU A 41 7.94 1.63 -6.45
N GLY A 42 7.83 0.33 -6.71
CA GLY A 42 8.71 -0.38 -7.62
C GLY A 42 8.69 0.20 -9.04
N VAL A 43 7.51 0.54 -9.56
CA VAL A 43 7.37 1.24 -10.85
C VAL A 43 8.02 2.63 -10.78
N TYR A 44 7.77 3.39 -9.70
CA TYR A 44 8.32 4.73 -9.53
C TYR A 44 9.86 4.76 -9.49
N TYR A 45 10.48 3.76 -8.87
CA TYR A 45 11.93 3.62 -8.77
C TYR A 45 12.56 2.81 -9.91
N GLU A 46 11.81 2.56 -10.99
CA GLU A 46 12.26 1.81 -12.17
C GLU A 46 12.89 0.44 -11.82
N GLN A 47 12.39 -0.20 -10.75
CA GLN A 47 12.83 -1.54 -10.36
C GLN A 47 12.32 -2.55 -11.40
N ASN A 48 13.20 -3.45 -11.86
CA ASN A 48 12.88 -4.41 -12.91
C ASN A 48 11.56 -5.17 -12.62
N VAL A 49 10.65 -5.11 -13.59
CA VAL A 49 9.24 -5.59 -13.56
C VAL A 49 9.11 -7.10 -13.32
N THR A 50 10.20 -7.84 -13.36
CA THR A 50 10.24 -9.30 -13.16
C THR A 50 10.20 -9.73 -11.69
N THR A 51 10.11 -8.79 -10.75
CA THR A 51 10.05 -9.09 -9.31
C THR A 51 8.60 -9.35 -8.86
N GLU A 52 8.26 -10.61 -8.57
CA GLU A 52 6.89 -11.00 -8.17
C GLU A 52 6.52 -10.52 -6.74
N LYS A 53 7.51 -10.34 -5.86
CA LYS A 53 7.33 -9.96 -4.45
C LYS A 53 8.40 -8.97 -3.99
N PHE A 54 7.97 -7.88 -3.39
CA PHE A 54 8.83 -6.91 -2.71
C PHE A 54 8.95 -7.27 -1.23
N GLU A 55 10.20 -7.48 -0.78
CA GLU A 55 10.53 -7.83 0.61
C GLU A 55 10.20 -6.67 1.58
N ASP A 56 9.88 -6.99 2.83
CA ASP A 56 9.69 -5.98 3.89
C ASP A 56 11.03 -5.39 4.39
N TYR A 57 12.10 -6.18 4.32
CA TYR A 57 13.47 -5.81 4.68
C TYR A 57 14.46 -6.58 3.82
N ASP A 58 15.66 -6.02 3.64
CA ASP A 58 16.72 -6.63 2.82
C ASP A 58 17.08 -8.02 3.35
N GLY A 59 17.06 -9.01 2.46
CA GLY A 59 17.44 -10.38 2.78
C GLY A 59 16.31 -11.26 3.32
N GLU A 60 15.06 -10.76 3.37
CA GLU A 60 13.90 -11.52 3.88
C GLU A 60 13.73 -12.89 3.20
N ARG A 61 13.93 -12.99 1.87
CA ARG A 61 13.85 -14.28 1.16
C ARG A 61 14.93 -15.29 1.56
N TRP A 62 16.03 -14.83 2.14
CA TRP A 62 17.17 -15.67 2.49
C TRP A 62 17.17 -16.09 3.96
N VAL A 63 16.21 -15.60 4.75
CA VAL A 63 16.00 -16.05 6.13
C VAL A 63 15.28 -17.41 6.11
N ILE A 64 16.01 -18.48 6.35
CA ILE A 64 15.44 -19.81 6.60
C ILE A 64 15.04 -19.86 8.09
N ILE A 65 13.74 -19.94 8.37
CA ILE A 65 13.24 -20.15 9.73
C ILE A 65 13.07 -21.66 9.95
N GLY A 66 13.98 -22.27 10.71
CA GLY A 66 13.89 -23.64 11.20
C GLY A 66 14.85 -24.63 10.50
N ASP A 67 15.86 -25.06 11.24
CA ASP A 67 16.34 -26.45 11.25
C ASP A 67 15.54 -27.21 12.32
#